data_AF-A0A6V7JDZ2-F1
#
_entry.id   AF-A0A6V7JDZ2-F1
#
_cell.length_a   1.000
_cell.length_b   1.000
_cell.length_c   1.000
_cell.angle_alpha   90.00
_cell.angle_beta   90.00
_cell.angle_gamma   90.00
#
_symmetry.space_group_name_H-M   'P 1'
#
loop_
_entity.id
_entity.type
_entity.pdbx_description
1 polymer ?
#
loop_
_entity_poly.entity_id
_entity_poly.type
_entity_poly.pdbx_seq_one_letter_code
_entity_poly.pdbx_strand_id
1 'polypeptide(L)' 'NEYIWIYVKDLDNCDEDAIDEALNEIGFCLDDLIRDNHSDCPE' A
#
# COMPACT_ATOMS: atom_id res chain seq x y z
N ASN A 1 -0.48 -18.80 4.08
CA ASN A 1 -0.13 -17.40 4.34
C ASN A 1 -0.01 -16.70 3.01
N GLU A 2 -0.95 -15.81 2.72
CA GLU A 2 -0.99 -14.99 1.52
C GLU A 2 -0.47 -13.60 1.88
N TYR A 3 0.27 -12.99 0.96
CA TYR A 3 0.86 -11.66 1.15
C TYR A 3 0.50 -10.81 -0.06
N ILE A 4 0.23 -9.53 0.18
CA ILE A 4 -0.01 -8.53 -0.85
C ILE A 4 1.08 -7.47 -0.74
N TRP A 5 1.58 -7.03 -1.89
CA TRP A 5 2.57 -5.98 -1.99
C TRP A 5 1.98 -4.87 -2.84
N ILE A 6 1.93 -3.66 -2.28
CA ILE A 6 1.45 -2.47 -2.98
C ILE A 6 2.66 -1.61 -3.29
N TYR A 7 2.89 -1.38 -4.58
CA TYR A 7 3.97 -0.52 -5.03
C TYR A 7 3.41 0.86 -5.31
N VAL A 8 3.84 1.83 -4.51
CA VAL A 8 3.45 3.22 -4.64
C VAL A 8 4.68 4.01 -5.09
N LYS A 9 4.53 4.80 -6.16
CA LYS A 9 5.64 5.59 -6.71
C LYS A 9 6.02 6.76 -5.80
N ASP A 10 5.02 7.41 -5.22
CA ASP A 10 5.14 8.56 -4.33
C ASP A 10 4.18 8.34 -3.16
N LEU A 11 4.72 7.96 -2.01
CA LEU A 11 3.93 7.66 -0.81
C LEU A 11 3.25 8.92 -0.26
N ASP A 12 3.83 10.10 -0.48
CA ASP A 12 3.28 11.37 0.00
C ASP A 12 2.12 11.87 -0.90
N ASN A 13 2.04 11.35 -2.12
CA ASN A 13 1.04 11.73 -3.12
C ASN A 13 0.24 10.51 -3.63
N CYS A 14 0.05 9.52 -2.75
CA CYS A 14 -0.75 8.35 -3.08
C CYS A 14 -2.22 8.56 -2.73
N ASP A 15 -3.10 8.06 -3.60
CA ASP A 15 -4.54 8.09 -3.39
C ASP A 15 -4.93 6.90 -2.51
N GLU A 16 -4.91 7.11 -1.19
CA GLU A 16 -5.20 6.07 -0.21
C GLU A 16 -6.63 5.50 -0.36
N ASP A 17 -7.59 6.33 -0.79
CA ASP A 17 -8.99 5.90 -1.00
C ASP A 17 -9.08 4.88 -2.13
N ALA A 18 -8.36 5.11 -3.24
CA ALA A 18 -8.30 4.17 -4.35
C ALA A 18 -7.62 2.84 -3.97
N ILE A 19 -6.63 2.90 -3.08
CA ILE A 19 -5.95 1.71 -2.56
C ILE A 19 -6.89 0.92 -1.64
N ASP A 20 -7.62 1.60 -0.75
CA ASP A 20 -8.57 0.96 0.15
C ASP A 20 -9.72 0.30 -0.62
N GLU A 21 -10.27 0.96 -1.65
CA GLU A 21 -11.31 0.36 -2.51
C GLU A 21 -10.80 -0.94 -3.17
N ALA A 22 -9.60 -0.92 -3.75
CA ALA A 22 -9.02 -2.08 -4.40
C ALA A 22 -8.73 -3.24 -3.42
N LEU A 23 -8.33 -2.94 -2.18
CA LEU A 23 -8.09 -3.94 -1.15
C LEU A 23 -9.40 -4.57 -0.67
N ASN A 24 -10.43 -3.76 -0.48
CA ASN A 24 -11.75 -4.23 -0.07
C ASN A 24 -12.36 -5.20 -1.09
N GLU A 25 -12.12 -5.02 -2.40
CA GLU A 25 -12.56 -5.94 -3.46
C GLU A 25 -11.95 -7.34 -3.34
N ILE A 26 -10.73 -7.44 -2.81
CA ILE A 26 -10.00 -8.70 -2.63
C ILE A 26 -10.05 -9.21 -1.18
N GLY A 27 -10.81 -8.55 -0.30
CA GLY A 27 -11.05 -8.96 1.09
C GLY A 27 -9.92 -8.60 2.06
N PHE A 28 -9.15 -7.56 1.76
CA PHE A 28 -8.11 -7.01 2.63
C PHE A 28 -8.49 -5.60 3.11
N CYS A 29 -7.97 -5.19 4.26
CA CYS A 29 -8.17 -3.84 4.79
C CYS A 29 -6.88 -3.04 4.72
N LEU A 30 -6.99 -1.74 4.37
CA LEU A 30 -5.82 -0.85 4.31
C LEU A 30 -5.08 -0.75 5.66
N ASP A 31 -5.81 -0.77 6.77
CA ASP A 31 -5.27 -0.68 8.13
C ASP A 31 -4.34 -1.85 8.50
N ASP A 32 -4.46 -2.99 7.82
CA ASP A 32 -3.62 -4.18 8.06
C ASP A 32 -2.29 -4.13 7.30
N LEU A 33 -2.09 -3.14 6.42
CA LEU A 33 -0.83 -2.98 5.69
C LEU A 33 0.27 -2.41 6.58
N ILE A 34 1.39 -3.13 6.61
CA ILE A 34 2.64 -2.62 7.13
C ILE A 34 3.19 -1.61 6.13
N ARG A 35 3.13 -0.32 6.48
CA ARG A 35 3.75 0.75 5.70
C ARG A 35 5.26 0.72 5.90
N ASP A 36 5.98 0.29 4.88
CA ASP A 36 7.44 0.42 4.83
C ASP A 36 7.79 1.67 4.02
N ASN A 37 8.06 2.78 4.72
CA ASN A 37 8.68 3.95 4.11
C ASN A 37 10.15 3.62 3.88
N HIS A 38 10.45 2.98 2.75
CA HIS A 38 11.82 2.82 2.26
C HIS A 38 12.33 4.18 1.75
N SER A 39 12.43 5.17 2.65
CA SER A 39 13.06 6.48 2.40
C SER A 39 14.56 6.36 2.13
N ASP A 40 15.13 5.17 2.33
CA ASP A 40 16.53 4.83 2.08
C ASP A 40 16.73 4.02 0.79
N CYS A 41 15.77 4.00 -0.16
CA CYS A 41 16.03 3.43 -1.48
C CYS A 41 17.06 4.32 -2.20
N PRO A 42 18.31 3.88 -2.41
CA PRO A 42 19.28 4.68 -3.15
C PRO A 42 18.77 4.86 -4.59
N GLU A 43 18.83 6.08 -5.09
CA GLU A 43 18.47 6.44 -6.48
C GLU A 43 19.16 5.56 -7.54
#